data_AF-A0ABD5U706-F1
#
_entry.id   AF-A0ABD5U706-F1
#
_cell.length_a   1.000
_cell.length_b   1.000
_cell.length_c   1.000
_cell.angle_alpha   90.00
_cell.angle_beta   90.00
_cell.angle_gamma   90.00
#
_symmetry.space_group_name_H-M   'P 1'
#
loop_
_entity.id
_entity.type
_entity.pdbx_description
1 polymer ?
#
loop_
_entity_poly.entity_id
_entity_poly.type
_entity_poly.pdbx_seq_one_letter_code
_entity_poly.pdbx_strand_id
1 'polypeptide(L)'
;MVLEIVTDPDSALRRRADDPGVLLPAGIVTLVAVVAVVAAYPSSELTSQLATGAIAESGEAVDEGTASAISAAAGTVGLVGAFLGVYVQWALYAVAFYALARVAFDGSGSLSDTFAGVGWGYVPALVGIAVRAAANFSVFAGETLPEGSAAAGEALAALQSDPILTAATVFGLLMLLWSGYIWTVAMQHFHGLSRRDAAIVVGVPVALGVVSRLSGLV
;
A
#
# COMPACT_ATOMS: atom_id res chain seq x y z
N MET A 1 -12.11 15.03 -13.95
CA MET A 1 -12.63 13.77 -13.39
C MET A 1 -11.72 13.18 -12.31
N VAL A 2 -10.52 12.65 -12.61
CA VAL A 2 -9.59 12.17 -11.54
C VAL A 2 -9.21 13.32 -10.59
N LEU A 3 -8.95 14.51 -11.13
CA LEU A 3 -8.73 15.73 -10.34
C LEU A 3 -9.93 16.08 -9.44
N GLU A 4 -11.14 15.82 -9.92
CA GLU A 4 -12.37 16.17 -9.22
C GLU A 4 -12.65 15.21 -8.06
N ILE A 5 -12.27 13.94 -8.18
CA ILE A 5 -12.29 12.99 -7.04
C ILE A 5 -11.39 13.49 -5.90
N VAL A 6 -10.32 14.22 -6.21
CA VAL A 6 -9.42 14.78 -5.21
C VAL A 6 -10.01 16.07 -4.63
N THR A 7 -10.51 16.99 -5.47
CA THR A 7 -10.94 18.33 -5.03
C THR A 7 -12.39 18.41 -4.54
N ASP A 8 -13.29 17.62 -5.12
CA ASP A 8 -14.72 17.54 -4.80
C ASP A 8 -15.25 16.10 -4.96
N PRO A 9 -14.86 15.18 -4.05
CA PRO A 9 -15.25 13.77 -4.12
C PRO A 9 -16.77 13.59 -4.02
N ASP A 10 -17.48 14.49 -3.34
CA ASP A 10 -18.94 14.36 -3.13
C ASP A 10 -19.70 14.52 -4.45
N SER A 11 -19.44 15.58 -5.20
CA SER A 11 -20.03 15.77 -6.53
C SER A 11 -19.58 14.69 -7.52
N ALA A 12 -18.30 14.33 -7.49
CA ALA A 12 -17.73 13.33 -8.39
C ALA A 12 -18.33 11.94 -8.19
N LEU A 13 -18.49 11.49 -6.95
CA LEU A 13 -19.02 10.15 -6.62
C LEU A 13 -20.55 10.10 -6.70
N ARG A 14 -21.25 11.18 -6.36
CA ARG A 14 -22.72 11.23 -6.52
C ARG A 14 -23.16 11.00 -7.97
N ARG A 15 -22.47 11.59 -8.95
CA ARG A 15 -22.78 11.37 -10.39
C ARG A 15 -22.54 9.95 -10.87
N ARG A 16 -21.85 9.13 -10.08
CA ARG A 16 -21.55 7.72 -10.36
C ARG A 16 -22.37 6.76 -9.52
N ALA A 17 -23.29 7.25 -8.69
CA ALA A 17 -24.07 6.37 -7.81
C ALA A 17 -24.85 5.32 -8.60
N ASP A 18 -25.37 5.67 -9.79
CA ASP A 18 -26.15 4.77 -10.63
C ASP A 18 -25.29 3.86 -11.53
N ASP A 19 -24.06 4.26 -11.85
CA ASP A 19 -23.09 3.45 -12.61
C ASP A 19 -21.65 3.67 -12.07
N PRO A 20 -21.27 2.96 -10.99
CA PRO A 20 -19.98 3.15 -10.35
C PRO A 20 -18.77 2.79 -11.23
N GLY A 21 -18.93 1.79 -12.10
CA GLY A 21 -17.91 1.30 -13.06
C GLY A 21 -16.54 0.96 -12.46
N VAL A 22 -16.21 -0.33 -12.31
CA VAL A 22 -14.96 -0.77 -11.64
C VAL A 22 -13.68 -0.63 -12.48
N LEU A 23 -13.78 -0.56 -13.81
CA LEU A 23 -12.63 -0.64 -14.73
C LEU A 23 -11.62 0.49 -14.50
N LEU A 24 -12.11 1.73 -14.39
CA LEU A 24 -11.23 2.89 -14.22
C LEU A 24 -10.59 2.92 -12.81
N PRO A 25 -11.33 2.70 -11.70
CA PRO A 25 -10.74 2.45 -10.38
C PRO A 25 -9.68 1.34 -10.37
N ALA A 26 -9.94 0.21 -11.04
CA ALA A 26 -8.99 -0.89 -11.13
C ALA A 26 -7.70 -0.49 -11.88
N GLY A 27 -7.81 0.35 -12.90
CA GLY A 27 -6.66 0.94 -13.58
C GLY A 27 -5.79 1.80 -12.64
N ILE A 28 -6.41 2.59 -11.76
CA ILE A 28 -5.70 3.40 -10.75
C ILE A 28 -4.99 2.49 -9.73
N VAL A 29 -5.68 1.46 -9.23
CA VAL A 29 -5.07 0.48 -8.30
C VAL A 29 -3.89 -0.23 -8.96
N THR A 30 -4.01 -0.59 -10.24
CA THR A 30 -2.92 -1.18 -11.02
C THR A 30 -1.73 -0.24 -11.15
N LEU A 31 -1.97 1.05 -11.40
CA LEU A 31 -0.90 2.05 -11.44
C LEU A 31 -0.19 2.16 -10.08
N VAL A 32 -0.94 2.15 -8.98
CA VAL A 32 -0.36 2.11 -7.62
C VAL A 32 0.47 0.85 -7.40
N ALA A 33 0.02 -0.31 -7.88
CA ALA A 33 0.77 -1.57 -7.80
C ALA A 33 2.10 -1.49 -8.57
N VAL A 34 2.11 -0.90 -9.77
CA VAL A 34 3.33 -0.68 -10.55
C VAL A 34 4.29 0.26 -9.80
N VAL A 35 3.79 1.38 -9.26
CA VAL A 35 4.63 2.31 -8.50
C VAL A 35 5.14 1.67 -7.20
N ALA A 36 4.39 0.78 -6.57
CA ALA A 36 4.84 0.02 -5.40
C ALA A 36 6.04 -0.89 -5.72
N VAL A 37 6.06 -1.54 -6.90
CA VAL A 37 7.23 -2.31 -7.37
C VAL A 37 8.44 -1.40 -7.53
N VAL A 38 8.25 -0.24 -8.18
CA VAL A 38 9.33 0.75 -8.35
C VAL A 38 9.85 1.22 -7.00
N ALA A 39 8.97 1.50 -6.03
CA ALA A 39 9.35 1.90 -4.68
C ALA A 39 10.14 0.81 -3.94
N ALA A 40 9.81 -0.46 -4.14
CA ALA A 40 10.44 -1.58 -3.46
C ALA A 40 11.82 -1.97 -4.03
N TYR A 41 12.13 -1.54 -5.25
CA TYR A 41 13.33 -1.96 -5.97
C TYR A 41 14.64 -1.67 -5.21
N PRO A 42 14.93 -0.44 -4.74
CA PRO A 42 16.18 -0.17 -4.00
C PRO A 42 16.35 -1.04 -2.74
N SER A 43 15.29 -1.25 -1.97
CA SER A 43 15.31 -2.09 -0.78
C SER A 43 15.42 -3.58 -1.06
N SER A 44 14.94 -4.03 -2.24
CA SER A 44 15.05 -5.44 -2.64
C SER A 44 16.50 -5.84 -2.89
N GLU A 45 17.34 -4.93 -3.40
CA GLU A 45 18.76 -5.17 -3.61
C GLU A 45 19.50 -5.39 -2.28
N LEU A 46 19.23 -4.54 -1.28
CA LEU A 46 19.81 -4.68 0.06
C LEU A 46 19.36 -5.98 0.75
N THR A 47 18.12 -6.40 0.51
CA THR A 47 17.59 -7.67 1.01
C THR A 47 18.28 -8.87 0.35
N SER A 48 18.56 -8.79 -0.95
CA SER A 48 19.34 -9.81 -1.66
C SER A 48 20.78 -9.89 -1.13
N GLN A 49 21.43 -8.77 -0.79
CA GLN A 49 22.75 -8.76 -0.14
C GLN A 49 22.72 -9.47 1.22
N LEU A 50 21.69 -9.21 2.05
CA LEU A 50 21.51 -9.91 3.33
C LEU A 50 21.34 -11.42 3.16
N ALA A 51 20.54 -11.84 2.17
CA ALA A 51 20.33 -13.26 1.89
C ALA A 51 21.64 -13.95 1.49
N THR A 52 22.45 -13.31 0.63
CA THR A 52 23.76 -13.85 0.23
C THR A 52 24.75 -13.88 1.40
N GLY A 53 24.79 -12.83 2.23
CA GLY A 53 25.63 -12.78 3.43
C GLY A 53 25.29 -13.89 4.43
N ALA A 54 24.00 -14.14 4.67
CA ALA A 54 23.55 -15.20 5.56
C ALA A 54 23.93 -16.61 5.06
N ILE A 55 23.89 -16.85 3.74
CA ILE A 55 24.33 -18.11 3.14
C ILE A 55 25.85 -18.29 3.32
N ALA A 56 26.63 -17.23 3.10
CA ALA A 56 28.08 -17.28 3.28
C ALA A 56 28.47 -17.60 4.74
N GLU A 57 27.72 -17.08 5.71
CA GLU A 57 27.94 -17.32 7.13
C GLU A 57 27.47 -18.70 7.62
N SER A 58 26.51 -19.34 6.94
CA SER A 58 26.03 -20.67 7.36
C SER A 58 27.10 -21.74 7.22
N GLY A 59 28.17 -21.47 6.46
CA GLY A 59 29.26 -22.40 6.21
C GLY A 59 28.85 -23.60 5.36
N GLU A 60 27.62 -23.62 4.85
CA GLU A 60 27.16 -24.62 3.90
C GLU A 60 27.85 -24.38 2.55
N ALA A 61 28.43 -25.44 1.97
CA ALA A 61 28.97 -25.39 0.63
C ALA A 61 27.81 -25.33 -0.39
N VAL A 62 27.27 -24.12 -0.57
CA VAL A 62 26.29 -23.82 -1.60
C VAL A 62 27.02 -23.44 -2.87
N ASP A 63 26.77 -24.16 -3.96
CA ASP A 63 27.32 -23.83 -5.28
C ASP A 63 26.88 -22.41 -5.70
N GLU A 64 27.75 -21.69 -6.42
CA GLU A 64 27.52 -20.30 -6.85
C GLU A 64 26.19 -20.13 -7.61
N GLY A 65 25.80 -21.12 -8.43
CA GLY A 65 24.53 -21.12 -9.16
C GLY A 65 23.31 -21.18 -8.24
N THR A 66 23.41 -21.92 -7.13
CA THR A 66 22.32 -22.03 -6.14
C THR A 66 22.23 -20.76 -5.30
N ALA A 67 23.38 -20.20 -4.87
CA ALA A 67 23.42 -18.95 -4.12
C ALA A 67 22.85 -17.78 -4.95
N SER A 68 23.19 -17.69 -6.24
CA SER A 68 22.62 -16.72 -7.17
C SER A 68 21.12 -16.92 -7.39
N ALA A 69 20.63 -18.17 -7.43
CA ALA A 69 19.21 -18.44 -7.59
C ALA A 69 18.40 -18.03 -6.35
N ILE A 70 18.94 -18.27 -5.14
CA ILE A 70 18.28 -17.88 -3.88
C ILE A 70 18.20 -16.34 -3.76
N SER A 71 19.28 -15.62 -4.06
CA SER A 71 19.28 -14.15 -3.98
C SER A 71 18.35 -13.50 -5.00
N ALA A 72 18.30 -14.03 -6.23
CA ALA A 72 17.36 -13.59 -7.26
C ALA A 72 15.91 -13.90 -6.88
N ALA A 73 15.65 -15.07 -6.29
CA ALA A 73 14.33 -15.45 -5.80
C ALA A 73 13.87 -14.52 -4.67
N ALA A 74 14.73 -14.20 -3.70
CA ALA A 74 14.41 -13.30 -2.58
C ALA A 74 14.00 -11.90 -3.08
N GLY A 75 14.80 -11.31 -3.98
CA GLY A 75 14.47 -10.01 -4.59
C GLY A 75 13.14 -10.07 -5.37
N THR A 76 12.95 -11.12 -6.18
CA THR A 76 11.72 -11.31 -6.97
C THR A 76 10.48 -11.45 -6.09
N VAL A 77 10.56 -12.22 -5.00
CA VAL A 77 9.47 -12.38 -4.04
C VAL A 77 9.07 -11.04 -3.42
N GLY A 78 10.06 -10.19 -3.07
CA GLY A 78 9.80 -8.85 -2.56
C GLY A 78 9.03 -7.97 -3.56
N LEU A 79 9.46 -7.97 -4.83
CA LEU A 79 8.82 -7.18 -5.89
C LEU A 79 7.41 -7.69 -6.23
N VAL A 80 7.24 -9.00 -6.37
CA VAL A 80 5.91 -9.62 -6.60
C VAL A 80 5.00 -9.38 -5.40
N GLY A 81 5.53 -9.48 -4.18
CA GLY A 81 4.82 -9.16 -2.96
C GLY A 81 4.35 -7.71 -2.91
N ALA A 82 5.17 -6.75 -3.34
CA ALA A 82 4.79 -5.35 -3.45
C ALA A 82 3.65 -5.12 -4.45
N PHE A 83 3.70 -5.78 -5.62
CA PHE A 83 2.64 -5.69 -6.63
C PHE A 83 1.33 -6.30 -6.14
N LEU A 84 1.36 -7.56 -5.71
CA LEU A 84 0.16 -8.30 -5.29
C LEU A 84 -0.42 -7.78 -3.98
N GLY A 85 0.43 -7.27 -3.08
CA GLY A 85 0.03 -6.68 -1.81
C GLY A 85 -0.95 -5.52 -1.99
N VAL A 86 -0.82 -4.74 -3.08
CA VAL A 86 -1.76 -3.66 -3.42
C VAL A 86 -3.17 -4.19 -3.71
N TYR A 87 -3.29 -5.28 -4.47
CA TYR A 87 -4.57 -5.91 -4.77
C TYR A 87 -5.17 -6.60 -3.55
N VAL A 88 -4.35 -7.25 -2.73
CA VAL A 88 -4.78 -7.84 -1.45
C VAL A 88 -5.34 -6.75 -0.54
N GLN A 89 -4.63 -5.63 -0.38
CA GLN A 89 -5.10 -4.50 0.42
C GLN A 89 -6.40 -3.91 -0.12
N TRP A 90 -6.52 -3.79 -1.45
CA TRP A 90 -7.73 -3.28 -2.09
C TRP A 90 -8.93 -4.19 -1.81
N ALA A 91 -8.75 -5.51 -1.95
CA ALA A 91 -9.76 -6.51 -1.63
C ALA A 91 -10.13 -6.52 -0.15
N LEU A 92 -9.14 -6.41 0.76
CA LEU A 92 -9.38 -6.36 2.21
C LEU A 92 -10.26 -5.16 2.59
N TYR A 93 -9.97 -3.96 2.08
CA TYR A 93 -10.81 -2.79 2.33
C TYR A 93 -12.19 -2.95 1.71
N ALA A 94 -12.29 -3.40 0.46
CA ALA A 94 -13.58 -3.57 -0.21
C ALA A 94 -14.48 -4.57 0.51
N VAL A 95 -13.94 -5.74 0.90
CA VAL A 95 -14.68 -6.78 1.63
C VAL A 95 -15.07 -6.28 3.01
N ALA A 96 -14.16 -5.63 3.74
CA ALA A 96 -14.45 -5.09 5.08
C ALA A 96 -15.56 -4.02 5.02
N PHE A 97 -15.47 -3.05 4.11
CA PHE A 97 -16.48 -2.01 3.97
C PHE A 97 -17.83 -2.57 3.54
N TYR A 98 -17.84 -3.49 2.58
CA TYR A 98 -19.06 -4.15 2.14
C TYR A 98 -19.72 -4.93 3.28
N ALA A 99 -18.95 -5.74 4.00
CA ALA A 99 -19.47 -6.53 5.12
C ALA A 99 -20.03 -5.64 6.24
N LEU A 100 -19.30 -4.59 6.63
CA LEU A 100 -19.76 -3.65 7.65
C LEU A 100 -20.99 -2.86 7.22
N ALA A 101 -21.02 -2.35 5.98
CA ALA A 101 -22.19 -1.65 5.45
C ALA A 101 -23.42 -2.55 5.43
N ARG A 102 -23.27 -3.80 4.99
CA ARG A 102 -24.38 -4.74 4.84
C ARG A 102 -24.90 -5.27 6.17
N VAL A 103 -23.99 -5.62 7.10
CA VAL A 103 -24.37 -6.28 8.37
C VAL A 103 -24.81 -5.28 9.43
N ALA A 104 -24.19 -4.10 9.50
CA ALA A 104 -24.45 -3.14 10.58
C ALA A 104 -25.42 -2.02 10.21
N PHE A 105 -25.62 -1.75 8.91
CA PHE A 105 -26.34 -0.56 8.44
C PHE A 105 -27.25 -0.79 7.23
N ASP A 106 -27.54 -2.05 6.87
CA ASP A 106 -28.44 -2.43 5.76
C ASP A 106 -28.09 -1.77 4.40
N GLY A 107 -26.80 -1.52 4.14
CA GLY A 107 -26.33 -0.88 2.91
C GLY A 107 -26.82 -1.59 1.65
N SER A 108 -27.32 -0.81 0.68
CA SER A 108 -27.99 -1.33 -0.53
C SER A 108 -27.05 -1.63 -1.70
N GLY A 109 -25.79 -1.20 -1.63
CA GLY A 109 -24.82 -1.31 -2.72
C GLY A 109 -24.28 -2.72 -2.89
N SER A 110 -23.78 -3.03 -4.09
CA SER A 110 -23.16 -4.32 -4.37
C SER A 110 -21.69 -4.36 -3.94
N LEU A 111 -21.12 -5.56 -3.90
CA LEU A 111 -19.68 -5.72 -3.68
C LEU A 111 -18.87 -5.04 -4.79
N SER A 112 -19.31 -5.12 -6.04
CA SER A 112 -18.66 -4.46 -7.18
C SER A 112 -18.61 -2.94 -7.03
N ASP A 113 -19.70 -2.34 -6.56
CA ASP A 113 -19.75 -0.89 -6.29
C ASP A 113 -18.78 -0.50 -5.19
N THR A 114 -18.62 -1.37 -4.19
CA THR A 114 -17.64 -1.19 -3.13
C THR A 114 -16.21 -1.25 -3.66
N PHE A 115 -15.89 -2.21 -4.54
CA PHE A 115 -14.58 -2.25 -5.21
C PHE A 115 -14.29 -0.98 -6.00
N ALA A 116 -15.28 -0.47 -6.76
CA ALA A 116 -15.17 0.79 -7.48
C ALA A 116 -14.92 1.97 -6.52
N GLY A 117 -15.71 2.07 -5.45
CA GLY A 117 -15.58 3.11 -4.42
C GLY A 117 -14.23 3.09 -3.71
N VAL A 118 -13.74 1.90 -3.34
CA VAL A 118 -12.42 1.76 -2.72
C VAL A 118 -11.32 2.12 -3.71
N GLY A 119 -11.42 1.70 -4.97
CA GLY A 119 -10.41 2.03 -5.98
C GLY A 119 -10.28 3.53 -6.23
N TRP A 120 -11.34 4.33 -6.05
CA TRP A 120 -11.24 5.80 -6.14
C TRP A 120 -10.39 6.42 -5.02
N GLY A 121 -10.38 5.84 -3.82
CA GLY A 121 -9.48 6.31 -2.75
C GLY A 121 -8.01 5.97 -2.99
N TYR A 122 -7.68 5.16 -4.00
CA TYR A 122 -6.29 4.96 -4.42
C TYR A 122 -5.72 6.15 -5.22
N VAL A 123 -6.54 7.13 -5.63
CA VAL A 123 -6.08 8.35 -6.31
C VAL A 123 -5.13 9.17 -5.42
N PRO A 124 -5.50 9.60 -4.19
CA PRO A 124 -4.53 10.24 -3.30
C PRO A 124 -3.43 9.29 -2.84
N ALA A 125 -3.71 7.99 -2.72
CA ALA A 125 -2.69 7.00 -2.35
C ALA A 125 -1.56 6.91 -3.39
N LEU A 126 -1.85 7.15 -4.68
CA LEU A 126 -0.86 7.21 -5.75
C LEU A 126 0.20 8.30 -5.49
N VAL A 127 -0.22 9.45 -4.96
CA VAL A 127 0.71 10.53 -4.59
C VAL A 127 1.57 10.09 -3.41
N GLY A 128 0.97 9.44 -2.41
CA GLY A 128 1.69 8.91 -1.25
C GLY A 128 2.75 7.88 -1.62
N ILE A 129 2.41 6.90 -2.48
CA ILE A 129 3.37 5.88 -2.91
C ILE A 129 4.47 6.45 -3.81
N ALA A 130 4.18 7.48 -4.62
CA ALA A 130 5.20 8.17 -5.41
C ALA A 130 6.22 8.90 -4.52
N VAL A 131 5.75 9.59 -3.46
CA VAL A 131 6.64 10.21 -2.46
C VAL A 131 7.46 9.15 -1.73
N ARG A 132 6.84 8.03 -1.35
CA ARG A 132 7.56 6.88 -0.77
C ARG A 132 8.62 6.34 -1.72
N ALA A 133 8.33 6.21 -3.01
CA ALA A 133 9.30 5.73 -3.99
C ALA A 133 10.52 6.66 -4.04
N ALA A 134 10.30 7.97 -4.15
CA ALA A 134 11.38 8.95 -4.14
C ALA A 134 12.23 8.88 -2.86
N ALA A 135 11.59 8.71 -1.70
CA ALA A 135 12.26 8.54 -0.41
C ALA A 135 13.13 7.26 -0.39
N ASN A 136 12.59 6.13 -0.85
CA ASN A 136 13.32 4.86 -0.93
C ASN A 136 14.54 4.96 -1.85
N PHE A 137 14.41 5.59 -3.02
CA PHE A 137 15.57 5.82 -3.90
C PHE A 137 16.60 6.77 -3.28
N SER A 138 16.17 7.76 -2.50
CA SER A 138 17.09 8.70 -1.85
C SER A 138 17.90 8.05 -0.72
N VAL A 139 17.31 7.08 -0.01
CA VAL A 139 17.91 6.46 1.18
C VAL A 139 18.63 5.15 0.88
N PHE A 140 18.12 4.34 -0.05
CA PHE A 140 18.65 3.00 -0.30
C PHE A 140 19.46 2.88 -1.59
N ALA A 141 19.27 3.76 -2.59
CA ALA A 141 19.89 3.55 -3.88
C ALA A 141 21.40 3.79 -3.83
N GLY A 142 22.18 2.78 -4.25
CA GLY A 142 23.64 2.84 -4.24
C GLY A 142 24.29 2.53 -2.89
N GLU A 143 23.48 2.27 -1.85
CA GLU A 143 24.00 1.81 -0.57
C GLU A 143 24.47 0.35 -0.65
N THR A 144 25.54 0.05 0.09
CA THR A 144 26.07 -1.30 0.24
C THR A 144 26.12 -1.65 1.71
N LEU A 145 25.59 -2.81 2.08
CA LEU A 145 25.62 -3.23 3.47
C LEU A 145 27.03 -3.71 3.85
N PRO A 146 27.45 -3.48 5.11
CA PRO A 146 28.72 -4.03 5.60
C PRO A 146 28.72 -5.55 5.56
N GLU A 147 29.90 -6.16 5.51
CA GLU A 147 30.04 -7.61 5.61
C GLU A 147 29.57 -8.11 6.98
N GLY A 148 28.90 -9.27 6.96
CA GLY A 148 28.38 -9.95 8.13
C GLY A 148 26.89 -9.65 8.39
N SER A 149 26.07 -10.69 8.57
CA SER A 149 24.61 -10.59 8.63
C SER A 149 24.12 -9.71 9.79
N ALA A 150 24.80 -9.75 10.93
CA ALA A 150 24.48 -8.92 12.09
C ALA A 150 24.72 -7.43 11.80
N ALA A 151 25.92 -7.08 11.33
CA ALA A 151 26.28 -5.69 11.01
C ALA A 151 25.43 -5.15 9.85
N ALA A 152 25.17 -5.97 8.84
CA ALA A 152 24.31 -5.64 7.71
C ALA A 152 22.86 -5.40 8.16
N GLY A 153 22.35 -6.23 9.08
CA GLY A 153 21.04 -6.05 9.68
C GLY A 153 20.92 -4.75 10.48
N GLU A 154 21.93 -4.41 11.28
CA GLU A 154 21.99 -3.13 12.02
C GLU A 154 22.05 -1.93 11.08
N ALA A 155 22.87 -1.99 10.03
CA ALA A 155 22.97 -0.93 9.02
C ALA A 155 21.65 -0.74 8.27
N LEU A 156 20.97 -1.84 7.88
CA LEU A 156 19.66 -1.76 7.24
C LEU A 156 18.61 -1.16 8.17
N ALA A 157 18.60 -1.54 9.46
CA ALA A 157 17.68 -0.98 10.44
C ALA A 157 17.90 0.53 10.64
N ALA A 158 19.16 0.98 10.61
CA ALA A 158 19.50 2.40 10.65
C ALA A 158 18.96 3.16 9.42
N LEU A 159 19.13 2.61 8.21
CA LEU A 159 18.57 3.17 6.98
C LEU A 159 17.03 3.21 7.01
N GLN A 160 16.39 2.17 7.53
CA GLN A 160 14.93 2.12 7.68
C GLN A 160 14.38 3.17 8.65
N SER A 161 15.21 3.61 9.60
CA SER A 161 14.91 4.66 10.57
C SER A 161 15.27 6.07 10.07
N ASP A 162 15.68 6.20 8.80
CA ASP A 162 16.06 7.50 8.24
C ASP A 162 14.89 8.51 8.30
N PRO A 163 15.14 9.76 8.74
CA PRO A 163 14.10 10.79 8.84
C PRO A 163 13.31 11.04 7.56
N ILE A 164 13.92 10.85 6.38
CA ILE A 164 13.27 10.98 5.07
C ILE A 164 12.21 9.88 4.90
N LEU A 165 12.52 8.65 5.29
CA LEU A 165 11.55 7.55 5.26
C LEU A 165 10.44 7.77 6.28
N THR A 166 10.76 8.26 7.47
CA THR A 166 9.74 8.63 8.47
C THR A 166 8.81 9.71 7.93
N ALA A 167 9.35 10.79 7.35
CA ALA A 167 8.58 11.87 6.76
C ALA A 167 7.67 11.37 5.62
N ALA A 168 8.19 10.50 4.74
CA ALA A 168 7.39 9.88 3.69
C ALA A 168 6.29 8.97 4.26
N THR A 169 6.51 8.30 5.40
CA THR A 169 5.48 7.51 6.09
C THR A 169 4.36 8.42 6.61
N VAL A 170 4.72 9.51 7.29
CA VAL A 170 3.76 10.48 7.82
C VAL A 170 2.94 11.09 6.67
N PHE A 171 3.58 11.47 5.57
CA PHE A 171 2.89 11.95 4.37
C PHE A 171 1.94 10.89 3.80
N GLY A 172 2.38 9.64 3.72
CA GLY A 172 1.53 8.51 3.32
C GLY A 172 0.30 8.32 4.22
N LEU A 173 0.43 8.54 5.53
CA LEU A 173 -0.71 8.51 6.46
C LEU A 173 -1.70 9.65 6.19
N LEU A 174 -1.22 10.85 5.86
CA LEU A 174 -2.12 11.95 5.45
C LEU A 174 -2.89 11.58 4.16
N MET A 175 -2.21 10.95 3.20
CA MET A 175 -2.87 10.47 1.98
C MET A 175 -3.89 9.35 2.28
N LEU A 176 -3.61 8.47 3.23
CA LEU A 176 -4.55 7.44 3.67
C LEU A 176 -5.79 8.04 4.35
N LEU A 177 -5.63 9.08 5.17
CA LEU A 177 -6.77 9.78 5.77
C LEU A 177 -7.63 10.45 4.69
N TRP A 178 -7.00 11.00 3.65
CA TRP A 178 -7.72 11.50 2.47
C TRP A 178 -8.44 10.38 1.73
N SER A 179 -7.78 9.23 1.49
CA SER A 179 -8.43 8.04 0.95
C SER A 179 -9.65 7.65 1.78
N GLY A 180 -9.54 7.68 3.12
CA GLY A 180 -10.65 7.44 4.05
C GLY A 180 -11.82 8.39 3.83
N TYR A 181 -11.57 9.69 3.66
CA TYR A 181 -12.62 10.65 3.34
C TYR A 181 -13.34 10.31 2.03
N ILE A 182 -12.59 9.98 0.97
CA ILE A 182 -13.17 9.57 -0.33
C ILE A 182 -13.98 8.29 -0.18
N TRP A 183 -13.48 7.31 0.56
CA TRP A 183 -14.20 6.06 0.84
C TRP A 183 -15.49 6.31 1.61
N THR A 184 -15.50 7.21 2.60
CA THR A 184 -16.73 7.57 3.32
C THR A 184 -17.78 8.13 2.37
N VAL A 185 -17.38 9.03 1.47
CA VAL A 185 -18.29 9.59 0.45
C VAL A 185 -18.77 8.51 -0.53
N ALA A 186 -17.90 7.59 -0.92
CA ALA A 186 -18.26 6.47 -1.80
C ALA A 186 -19.30 5.56 -1.13
N MET A 187 -19.09 5.19 0.14
CA MET A 187 -20.04 4.37 0.89
C MET A 187 -21.37 5.09 1.13
N GLN A 188 -21.35 6.40 1.33
CA GLN A 188 -22.56 7.21 1.42
C GLN A 188 -23.39 7.10 0.13
N HIS A 189 -22.79 7.32 -1.03
CA HIS A 189 -23.54 7.39 -2.30
C HIS A 189 -23.84 6.03 -2.92
N PHE A 190 -22.92 5.07 -2.82
CA PHE A 190 -23.07 3.76 -3.48
C PHE A 190 -23.89 2.77 -2.65
N HIS A 191 -23.92 2.94 -1.33
CA HIS A 191 -24.69 2.07 -0.43
C HIS A 191 -25.91 2.76 0.19
N GLY A 192 -26.16 4.03 -0.15
CA GLY A 192 -27.26 4.81 0.41
C GLY A 192 -27.16 5.05 1.92
N LEU A 193 -25.95 4.95 2.49
CA LEU A 193 -25.75 5.11 3.92
C LEU A 193 -25.84 6.58 4.33
N SER A 194 -26.22 6.83 5.58
CA SER A 194 -26.02 8.17 6.15
C SER A 194 -24.52 8.48 6.23
N ARG A 195 -24.17 9.77 6.18
CA ARG A 195 -22.75 10.18 6.26
C ARG A 195 -22.07 9.70 7.54
N ARG A 196 -22.82 9.61 8.65
CA ARG A 196 -22.32 9.10 9.93
C ARG A 196 -22.00 7.61 9.85
N ASP A 197 -22.90 6.82 9.28
CA ASP A 197 -22.75 5.36 9.20
C ASP A 197 -21.63 4.99 8.22
N ALA A 198 -21.56 5.67 7.08
CA ALA A 198 -20.45 5.55 6.13
C ALA A 198 -19.09 5.86 6.78
N ALA A 199 -19.03 6.87 7.66
CA ALA A 199 -17.81 7.20 8.38
C ALA A 199 -17.40 6.11 9.38
N ILE A 200 -18.36 5.41 10.01
CA ILE A 200 -18.08 4.28 10.91
C ILE A 200 -17.58 3.07 10.12
N VAL A 201 -18.26 2.72 9.02
CA VAL A 201 -17.90 1.62 8.12
C VAL A 201 -16.45 1.75 7.63
N VAL A 202 -16.05 2.97 7.27
CA VAL A 202 -14.71 3.25 6.75
C VAL A 202 -13.70 3.47 7.86
N GLY A 203 -14.08 4.21 8.90
CA GLY A 203 -13.20 4.63 9.97
C GLY A 203 -12.59 3.47 10.73
N VAL A 204 -13.35 2.39 10.98
CA VAL A 204 -12.84 1.23 11.72
C VAL A 204 -11.68 0.53 10.97
N PRO A 205 -11.82 0.07 9.71
CA PRO A 205 -10.69 -0.53 9.00
C PRO A 205 -9.54 0.45 8.71
N VAL A 206 -9.84 1.74 8.48
CA VAL A 206 -8.80 2.76 8.30
C VAL A 206 -7.98 2.93 9.58
N ALA A 207 -8.63 3.03 10.75
CA ALA A 207 -7.95 3.16 12.03
C ALA A 207 -7.03 1.97 12.31
N LEU A 208 -7.47 0.74 12.02
CA LEU A 208 -6.62 -0.45 12.10
C LEU A 208 -5.39 -0.34 11.18
N GLY A 209 -5.60 0.13 9.94
CA GLY A 209 -4.50 0.35 8.99
C GLY A 209 -3.55 1.48 9.40
N VAL A 210 -4.01 2.48 10.16
CA VAL A 210 -3.15 3.53 10.73
C VAL A 210 -2.32 2.96 11.87
N VAL A 211 -2.95 2.24 12.80
CA VAL A 211 -2.27 1.62 13.95
C VAL A 211 -1.17 0.67 13.50
N SER A 212 -1.42 -0.19 12.49
CA SER A 212 -0.42 -1.13 11.99
C SER A 212 0.81 -0.45 11.36
N ARG A 213 0.62 0.71 10.73
CA ARG A 213 1.73 1.50 10.17
C ARG A 213 2.52 2.23 11.25
N LEU A 214 1.83 2.74 12.27
CA LEU A 214 2.47 3.39 13.41
C LEU A 214 3.27 2.40 14.26
N SER A 215 2.78 1.16 14.46
CA SER A 215 3.54 0.13 15.15
C SER A 215 4.79 -0.32 14.40
N GLY A 216 4.91 -0.01 13.11
CA GLY A 216 6.13 -0.22 12.34
C GLY A 216 7.12 0.94 12.40
N LEU A 217 6.77 2.06 13.04
CA LEU A 217 7.63 3.22 13.26
C LEU A 217 8.29 3.23 14.65
N VAL A 218 7.85 2.37 15.56
CA VAL A 218 8.29 2.28 16.97
C VAL A 218 8.93 0.91 17.18
#